data_AF-A0A7X9IMA8-F1
#
_entry.id   AF-A0A7X9IMA8-F1
#
_cell.length_a   1.000
_cell.length_b   1.000
_cell.length_c   1.000
_cell.angle_alpha   90.00
_cell.angle_beta   90.00
_cell.angle_gamma   90.00
#
_symmetry.space_group_name_H-M   'P 1'
#
loop_
_entity.id
_entity.type
_entity.pdbx_description
1 polymer ?
#
loop_
_entity_poly.entity_id
_entity_poly.type
_entity_poly.pdbx_seq_one_letter_code
_entity_poly.pdbx_strand_id
1 'polypeptide(L)'
;MDKGPLPLSTTNPYLGTNLFLSNEFQKSPELFNFLKGRGAPSAIDIKESGVEVPTMRMFYTQDKQMYIAELQQIEPYYQWIVRGPYAITRIDYRRLPKESSIGSQEALFIYEGREYRFREAPQESAKTIVSLKVPEAPKKKFKPRPKAAKVIKSEGNVITTQAQQVTPALEIGSNTSMNLDQQALQMAKSGTIQSPKVSAVESSNLDKTSDGDVIHIVKRSNQTMKEVVEWYIGSMENAEEIAKKNGVALDTPLPEGKKILIPGLLVKQSKAMPQ
;
A
#
# COMPACT_ATOMS: atom_id res chain seq x y z
N MET A 1 -11.30 -1.09 -4.55
CA MET A 1 -11.56 -0.37 -5.83
C MET A 1 -10.22 0.00 -6.42
N ASP A 2 -9.89 -0.49 -7.62
CA ASP A 2 -8.64 -0.14 -8.31
C ASP A 2 -8.82 1.24 -8.96
N LYS A 3 -8.22 2.29 -8.36
CA LYS A 3 -8.31 3.67 -8.86
C LYS A 3 -7.27 3.97 -9.94
N GLY A 4 -6.38 3.01 -10.23
CA GLY A 4 -5.25 3.19 -11.13
C GLY A 4 -4.15 4.08 -10.55
N PRO A 5 -3.12 4.38 -11.37
CA PRO A 5 -1.97 5.16 -10.93
C PRO A 5 -2.35 6.60 -10.56
N LEU A 6 -1.95 7.00 -9.36
CA LEU A 6 -2.16 8.32 -8.80
C LEU A 6 -0.85 9.11 -8.87
N PRO A 7 -0.82 10.30 -9.49
CA PRO A 7 0.39 11.11 -9.58
C PRO A 7 0.83 11.66 -8.22
N LEU A 8 2.13 11.89 -8.08
CA LEU A 8 2.70 12.67 -6.99
C LEU A 8 2.93 14.11 -7.47
N SER A 9 2.68 15.08 -6.58
CA SER A 9 2.86 16.50 -6.89
C SER A 9 4.27 16.99 -6.54
N THR A 10 4.83 17.81 -7.41
CA THR A 10 6.14 18.48 -7.22
C THR A 10 6.01 19.85 -6.56
N THR A 11 4.81 20.42 -6.59
CA THR A 11 4.52 21.79 -6.11
C THR A 11 3.67 21.81 -4.85
N ASN A 12 2.82 20.80 -4.65
CA ASN A 12 1.89 20.75 -3.52
C ASN A 12 2.16 19.53 -2.64
N PRO A 13 2.76 19.71 -1.45
CA PRO A 13 3.02 18.59 -0.55
C PRO A 13 1.75 18.04 0.13
N TYR A 14 0.66 18.81 0.10
CA TYR A 14 -0.62 18.44 0.69
C TYR A 14 -1.53 17.68 -0.29
N LEU A 15 -1.03 17.33 -1.49
CA LEU A 15 -1.75 16.41 -2.36
C LEU A 15 -1.95 15.07 -1.63
N GLY A 16 -3.15 14.49 -1.71
CA GLY A 16 -3.50 13.29 -0.96
C GLY A 16 -2.53 12.11 -1.15
N THR A 17 -1.98 11.94 -2.35
CA THR A 17 -0.93 10.94 -2.65
C THR A 17 0.39 11.22 -1.93
N ASN A 18 0.82 12.48 -1.91
CA ASN A 18 2.03 12.90 -1.20
C ASN A 18 1.86 12.71 0.31
N LEU A 19 0.70 13.06 0.87
CA LEU A 19 0.39 12.86 2.29
C LEU A 19 0.32 11.38 2.66
N PHE A 20 -0.32 10.56 1.82
CA PHE A 20 -0.35 9.11 2.00
C PHE A 20 1.06 8.54 2.04
N LEU A 21 1.86 8.80 1.01
CA LEU A 21 3.21 8.25 0.93
C LEU A 21 4.09 8.77 2.08
N SER A 22 3.92 10.04 2.49
CA SER A 22 4.58 10.64 3.65
C SER A 22 4.32 9.88 4.95
N ASN A 23 3.05 9.51 5.18
CA ASN A 23 2.68 8.74 6.36
C ASN A 23 3.25 7.31 6.29
N GLU A 24 3.23 6.70 5.11
CA GLU A 24 3.71 5.32 4.95
C GLU A 24 5.23 5.20 5.12
N PHE A 25 6.03 6.12 4.59
CA PHE A 25 7.48 6.07 4.80
C PHE A 25 7.89 6.51 6.22
N GLN A 26 7.07 7.28 6.93
CA GLN A 26 7.31 7.57 8.36
C GLN A 26 7.22 6.30 9.21
N LYS A 27 6.31 5.39 8.83
CA LYS A 27 6.10 4.13 9.55
C LYS A 27 7.03 3.01 9.09
N SER A 28 7.51 3.06 7.84
CA SER A 28 8.39 2.05 7.27
C SER A 28 9.79 2.62 6.96
N PRO A 29 10.80 2.31 7.80
CA PRO A 29 12.18 2.71 7.56
C PRO A 29 12.74 2.19 6.23
N GLU A 30 12.36 0.98 5.83
CA GLU A 30 12.76 0.37 4.55
C GLU A 30 12.25 1.18 3.35
N LEU A 31 10.98 1.57 3.36
CA LEU A 31 10.42 2.43 2.32
C LEU A 31 11.09 3.80 2.29
N PHE A 32 11.33 4.39 3.45
CA PHE A 32 12.02 5.68 3.55
C PHE A 32 13.44 5.60 2.96
N ASN A 33 14.22 4.60 3.34
CA ASN A 33 15.58 4.39 2.85
C ASN A 33 15.59 4.12 1.34
N PHE A 34 14.61 3.34 0.85
CA PHE A 34 14.43 3.12 -0.58
C PHE A 34 14.18 4.43 -1.33
N LEU A 35 13.22 5.24 -0.90
CA LEU A 35 12.91 6.54 -1.52
C LEU A 35 14.09 7.51 -1.43
N LYS A 36 14.85 7.48 -0.33
CA LYS A 36 16.07 8.28 -0.13
C LYS A 36 17.19 7.90 -1.10
N GLY A 37 17.38 6.61 -1.37
CA GLY A 37 18.38 6.15 -2.33
C GLY A 37 17.95 6.33 -3.78
N ARG A 38 16.67 6.09 -4.07
CA ARG A 38 16.15 6.02 -5.43
C ARG A 38 15.58 7.33 -5.97
N GLY A 39 15.09 8.21 -5.10
CA GLY A 39 14.23 9.32 -5.47
C GLY A 39 12.74 8.98 -5.38
N ALA A 40 11.91 10.01 -5.41
CA ALA A 40 10.46 9.85 -5.38
C ALA A 40 9.92 9.29 -6.72
N PRO A 41 8.92 8.38 -6.68
CA PRO A 41 8.27 7.93 -7.91
C PRO A 41 7.45 9.04 -8.55
N SER A 42 7.14 8.90 -9.84
CA SER A 42 6.23 9.81 -10.57
C SER A 42 4.76 9.59 -10.18
N ALA A 43 4.40 8.33 -9.94
CA ALA A 43 3.05 7.93 -9.57
C ALA A 43 3.08 6.66 -8.70
N ILE A 44 2.02 6.47 -7.92
CA ILE A 44 1.78 5.28 -7.11
C ILE A 44 0.42 4.66 -7.43
N ASP A 45 0.32 3.34 -7.46
CA ASP A 45 -0.94 2.59 -7.56
C ASP A 45 -1.07 1.67 -6.35
N ILE A 46 -2.19 1.76 -5.64
CA ILE A 46 -2.42 1.02 -4.37
C ILE A 46 -3.48 -0.03 -4.63
N LYS A 47 -3.09 -1.30 -4.41
CA LYS A 47 -3.97 -2.45 -4.55
C LYS A 47 -4.28 -3.03 -3.17
N GLU A 48 -5.46 -2.69 -2.69
CA GLU A 48 -6.10 -3.31 -1.54
C GLU A 48 -7.06 -4.39 -2.05
N SER A 49 -6.59 -5.62 -2.14
CA SER A 49 -7.44 -6.79 -2.35
C SER A 49 -7.77 -7.36 -0.98
N GLY A 50 -9.04 -7.57 -0.63
CA GLY A 50 -9.44 -7.99 0.72
C GLY A 50 -8.89 -9.36 1.19
N VAL A 51 -8.32 -10.16 0.28
CA VAL A 51 -7.69 -11.46 0.58
C VAL A 51 -6.18 -11.41 0.43
N GLU A 52 -5.64 -10.49 -0.37
CA GLU A 52 -4.21 -10.43 -0.66
C GLU A 52 -3.54 -9.38 0.21
N VAL A 53 -2.24 -9.56 0.42
CA VAL A 53 -1.43 -8.55 1.09
C VAL A 53 -1.51 -7.23 0.32
N PRO A 54 -1.77 -6.08 0.98
CA PRO A 54 -1.77 -4.79 0.32
C PRO A 54 -0.46 -4.57 -0.44
N THR A 55 -0.57 -4.16 -1.70
CA THR A 55 0.59 -3.85 -2.54
C THR A 55 0.53 -2.43 -3.06
N MET A 56 1.69 -1.77 -3.10
CA MET A 56 1.86 -0.43 -3.62
C MET A 56 2.86 -0.49 -4.77
N ARG A 57 2.43 -0.13 -5.98
CA ARG A 57 3.28 -0.05 -7.17
C ARG A 57 3.78 1.37 -7.32
N MET A 58 5.09 1.54 -7.42
CA MET A 58 5.76 2.82 -7.58
C MET A 58 6.31 2.91 -9.01
N PHE A 59 5.88 3.91 -9.77
CA PHE A 59 6.26 4.08 -11.18
C PHE A 59 7.33 5.16 -11.34
N TYR A 60 8.42 4.81 -12.02
CA TYR A 60 9.51 5.70 -12.39
C TYR A 60 9.52 5.80 -13.92
N THR A 61 8.79 6.79 -14.45
CA THR A 61 8.54 6.95 -15.90
C THR A 61 9.80 7.26 -16.69
N GLN A 62 10.73 8.03 -16.09
CA GLN A 62 12.00 8.42 -16.70
C GLN A 62 12.84 7.19 -17.07
N ASP A 63 12.95 6.24 -16.14
CA ASP A 63 13.70 4.98 -16.35
C ASP A 63 12.87 3.86 -16.97
N LYS A 64 11.55 4.07 -17.13
CA LYS A 64 10.58 3.04 -17.54
C LYS A 64 10.59 1.83 -16.62
N GLN A 65 10.80 2.08 -15.32
CA GLN A 65 10.85 1.07 -14.27
C GLN A 65 9.67 1.19 -13.30
N MET A 66 9.30 0.07 -12.69
CA MET A 66 8.32 -0.03 -11.63
C MET A 66 8.90 -0.84 -10.47
N TYR A 67 8.56 -0.45 -9.26
CA TYR A 67 8.85 -1.21 -8.05
C TYR A 67 7.53 -1.60 -7.38
N ILE A 68 7.51 -2.73 -6.69
CA ILE A 68 6.33 -3.21 -5.96
C ILE A 68 6.71 -3.29 -4.50
N ALA A 69 6.03 -2.51 -3.67
CA ALA A 69 6.11 -2.60 -2.22
C ALA A 69 4.99 -3.49 -1.70
N GLU A 70 5.33 -4.52 -0.93
CA GLU A 70 4.39 -5.43 -0.27
C GLU A 70 4.35 -5.11 1.23
N LEU A 71 3.16 -5.04 1.81
CA LEU A 71 3.00 -4.75 3.23
C LEU A 71 3.23 -6.01 4.07
N GLN A 72 4.35 -6.10 4.80
CA GLN A 72 4.59 -7.18 5.74
C GLN A 72 4.24 -6.73 7.17
N GLN A 73 3.35 -7.48 7.82
CA GLN A 73 3.09 -7.31 9.25
C GLN A 73 4.18 -8.05 10.04
N ILE A 74 4.93 -7.29 10.84
CA ILE A 74 5.94 -7.81 11.77
C ILE A 74 5.57 -7.27 13.14
N GLU A 75 4.78 -8.04 13.90
CA GLU A 75 4.27 -7.59 15.20
C GLU A 75 5.40 -6.99 16.07
N PRO A 76 5.21 -5.78 16.65
CA PRO A 76 3.98 -4.98 16.70
C PRO A 76 3.82 -3.94 15.58
N TYR A 77 4.67 -3.95 14.55
CA TYR A 77 4.72 -2.94 13.48
C TYR A 77 4.35 -3.52 12.11
N TYR A 78 4.27 -2.64 11.10
CA TYR A 78 4.21 -3.06 9.71
C TYR A 78 5.32 -2.37 8.92
N GLN A 79 5.80 -3.04 7.87
CA GLN A 79 6.82 -2.49 7.00
C GLN A 79 6.48 -2.78 5.54
N TRP A 80 6.87 -1.86 4.66
CA TRP A 80 6.80 -2.05 3.23
C TRP A 80 8.10 -2.66 2.74
N ILE A 81 8.04 -3.84 2.12
CA ILE A 81 9.18 -4.48 1.47
C ILE A 81 9.14 -4.17 -0.02
N VAL A 82 10.14 -3.44 -0.49
CA VAL A 82 10.23 -3.02 -1.90
C VAL A 82 10.97 -4.08 -2.73
N ARG A 83 10.34 -4.50 -3.83
CA ARG A 83 10.90 -5.43 -4.83
C ARG A 83 10.99 -4.74 -6.19
N GLY A 84 12.02 -5.09 -6.96
CA GLY A 84 12.24 -4.56 -8.31
C GLY A 84 13.73 -4.44 -8.65
N PRO A 85 14.08 -3.78 -9.77
CA PRO A 85 13.19 -3.12 -10.71
C PRO A 85 12.41 -4.10 -11.61
N TYR A 86 11.20 -3.72 -12.00
CA TYR A 86 10.38 -4.36 -13.03
C TYR A 86 10.18 -3.41 -14.22
N ALA A 87 9.96 -3.96 -15.41
CA ALA A 87 9.60 -3.15 -16.57
C ALA A 87 8.13 -2.68 -16.48
N ILE A 88 7.86 -1.40 -16.77
CA ILE A 88 6.47 -0.90 -16.83
C ILE A 88 5.75 -1.56 -18.01
N THR A 89 4.57 -2.13 -17.77
CA THR A 89 3.77 -2.73 -18.85
C THR A 89 3.19 -1.64 -19.76
N ARG A 90 2.92 -1.98 -21.03
CA ARG A 90 2.31 -1.03 -21.98
C ARG A 90 0.94 -0.54 -21.51
N ILE A 91 0.20 -1.36 -20.78
CA ILE A 91 -1.13 -1.00 -20.25
C ILE A 91 -0.97 0.02 -19.13
N ASP A 92 -0.09 -0.25 -18.17
CA ASP A 92 0.18 0.67 -17.06
C ASP A 92 0.73 2.00 -17.57
N TYR A 93 1.68 1.96 -18.52
CA TYR A 93 2.26 3.16 -19.12
C TYR A 93 1.22 4.07 -19.77
N ARG A 94 0.17 3.50 -20.38
CA ARG A 94 -0.92 4.28 -20.98
C ARG A 94 -1.87 4.90 -19.96
N ARG A 95 -1.96 4.31 -18.76
CA ARG A 95 -2.77 4.81 -17.64
C ARG A 95 -2.07 5.88 -16.83
N LEU A 96 -0.73 5.94 -16.91
CA LEU A 96 0.04 6.97 -16.23
C LEU A 96 -0.35 8.35 -16.78
N PRO A 97 -0.50 9.35 -15.89
CA PRO A 97 -0.74 10.72 -16.31
C PRO A 97 0.42 11.15 -17.20
N LYS A 98 0.10 11.68 -18.39
CA LYS A 98 1.12 12.20 -19.30
C LYS A 98 1.81 13.36 -18.60
N GLU A 99 3.07 13.17 -18.30
CA GLU A 99 3.96 14.05 -17.51
C GLU A 99 4.27 15.40 -18.19
N SER A 100 3.44 15.85 -19.14
CA SER A 100 3.74 16.88 -20.13
C SER A 100 3.95 18.30 -19.59
N SER A 101 3.98 18.51 -18.27
CA SER A 101 4.16 19.84 -17.67
C SER A 101 4.67 19.85 -16.24
N ILE A 102 4.87 18.68 -15.63
CA ILE A 102 5.55 18.60 -14.34
C ILE A 102 7.03 18.68 -14.69
N GLY A 103 7.64 19.85 -14.48
CA GLY A 103 9.07 20.04 -14.70
C GLY A 103 9.87 18.94 -13.99
N SER A 104 11.16 18.80 -14.34
CA SER A 104 12.12 17.85 -13.74
C SER A 104 12.34 18.00 -12.22
N GLN A 105 11.44 18.68 -11.52
CA GLN A 105 11.40 18.84 -10.09
C GLN A 105 10.90 17.56 -9.44
N GLU A 106 11.49 17.22 -8.31
CA GLU A 106 11.11 16.06 -7.51
C GLU A 106 9.82 16.32 -6.76
N ALA A 107 9.09 15.25 -6.45
CA ALA A 107 7.91 15.32 -5.61
C ALA A 107 8.25 15.92 -4.23
N LEU A 108 7.36 16.78 -3.73
CA LEU A 108 7.53 17.51 -2.47
C LEU A 108 6.69 16.85 -1.37
N PHE A 109 7.29 16.49 -0.25
CA PHE A 109 6.64 15.77 0.85
C PHE A 109 6.72 16.58 2.15
N ILE A 110 5.92 16.19 3.14
CA ILE A 110 6.06 16.69 4.52
C ILE A 110 6.58 15.55 5.38
N TYR A 111 7.75 15.76 5.98
CA TYR A 111 8.35 14.84 6.92
C TYR A 111 8.72 15.61 8.19
N GLU A 112 8.19 15.17 9.32
CA GLU A 112 8.42 15.81 10.64
C GLU A 112 8.12 17.33 10.64
N GLY A 113 7.08 17.74 9.92
CA GLY A 113 6.66 19.15 9.82
C GLY A 113 7.54 20.01 8.90
N ARG A 114 8.48 19.40 8.15
CA ARG A 114 9.35 20.08 7.19
C ARG A 114 9.10 19.58 5.77
N GLU A 115 9.27 20.47 4.81
CA GLU A 115 9.26 20.11 3.41
C GLU A 115 10.48 19.25 3.08
N TYR A 116 10.25 18.11 2.43
CA TYR A 116 11.27 17.14 2.08
C TYR A 116 11.17 16.76 0.61
N ARG A 117 12.30 16.73 -0.09
CA ARG A 117 12.41 16.24 -1.46
C ARG A 117 13.39 15.08 -1.52
N PHE A 118 12.93 13.96 -2.08
CA PHE A 118 13.80 12.82 -2.34
C PHE A 118 14.59 13.09 -3.61
N ARG A 119 15.82 13.59 -3.42
CA ARG A 119 16.76 13.73 -4.52
C ARG A 119 17.17 12.36 -5.00
N GLU A 120 17.00 12.11 -6.30
CA GLU A 120 17.64 10.96 -6.91
C GLU A 120 19.13 11.15 -6.66
N ALA A 121 19.73 10.23 -5.89
CA ALA A 121 21.17 10.21 -5.75
C ALA A 121 21.70 10.20 -7.19
N PRO A 122 22.57 11.16 -7.58
CA PRO A 122 23.10 11.18 -8.93
C PRO A 122 23.59 9.77 -9.16
N GLN A 123 22.98 9.03 -10.10
CA GLN A 123 23.45 7.70 -10.42
C GLN A 123 24.90 7.93 -10.78
N GLU A 124 25.80 7.57 -9.86
CA GLU A 124 27.20 7.40 -10.15
C GLU A 124 27.15 6.30 -11.18
N SER A 125 27.05 6.72 -12.44
CA SER A 125 26.78 5.83 -13.53
C SER A 125 27.90 4.82 -13.40
N ALA A 126 27.54 3.58 -13.07
CA ALA A 126 28.47 2.47 -12.99
C ALA A 126 28.90 2.13 -14.42
N LYS A 127 29.47 3.13 -15.09
CA LYS A 127 30.30 3.07 -16.27
C LYS A 127 31.72 2.73 -15.86
N THR A 128 31.90 1.97 -14.77
CA THR A 128 32.95 0.96 -14.83
C THR A 128 32.46 -0.08 -15.82
N ILE A 129 32.58 0.27 -17.11
CA ILE A 129 32.62 -0.69 -18.18
C ILE A 129 33.87 -1.49 -17.86
N VAL A 130 33.70 -2.52 -17.02
CA VAL A 130 34.61 -3.65 -17.01
C VAL A 130 34.46 -4.18 -18.43
N SER A 131 35.35 -3.71 -19.30
CA SER A 131 35.50 -4.24 -20.62
C SER A 131 35.93 -5.67 -20.39
N LEU A 132 34.93 -6.56 -20.31
CA LEU A 132 35.13 -7.99 -20.43
C LEU A 132 35.97 -8.11 -21.70
N LYS A 133 37.24 -8.50 -21.55
CA LYS A 133 38.05 -8.96 -22.66
C LYS A 133 37.30 -10.16 -23.21
N VAL A 134 36.39 -9.91 -24.15
CA VAL A 134 35.71 -10.95 -24.89
C VAL A 134 36.84 -11.66 -25.64
N PRO A 135 37.11 -12.94 -25.36
CA PRO A 135 38.08 -13.68 -26.15
C PRO A 135 37.62 -13.60 -27.60
N GLU A 136 38.51 -13.14 -28.46
CA GLU A 136 38.23 -12.88 -29.87
C GLU A 136 37.60 -14.13 -30.49
N ALA A 137 36.31 -14.04 -30.85
CA ALA A 137 35.61 -15.19 -31.41
C ALA A 137 36.32 -15.60 -32.71
N PRO A 138 36.63 -16.90 -32.91
CA PRO A 138 37.29 -17.36 -34.12
C PRO A 138 36.46 -16.95 -35.34
N LYS A 139 37.09 -16.23 -36.28
CA LYS A 139 36.47 -15.71 -37.49
C LYS A 139 35.77 -16.84 -38.25
N LYS A 140 34.44 -16.93 -38.14
CA LYS A 140 33.65 -17.87 -38.95
C LYS A 140 33.75 -17.47 -40.41
N LYS A 141 34.28 -18.39 -41.24
CA LYS A 141 34.28 -18.26 -42.70
C LYS A 141 32.83 -18.18 -43.17
N PHE A 142 32.41 -17.02 -43.66
CA PHE A 142 31.08 -16.82 -44.22
C PHE A 142 30.90 -17.72 -45.45
N LYS A 143 29.89 -18.60 -45.41
CA LYS A 143 29.42 -19.25 -46.64
C LYS A 143 28.62 -18.23 -47.46
N PRO A 144 28.80 -18.17 -48.78
CA PRO A 144 28.10 -17.23 -49.65
C PRO A 144 26.58 -17.45 -49.53
N ARG A 145 25.83 -16.36 -49.32
CA ARG A 145 24.36 -16.39 -49.29
C ARG A 145 23.82 -16.72 -50.69
N PRO A 146 22.82 -17.61 -50.82
CA PRO A 146 22.11 -17.81 -52.07
C PRO A 146 21.35 -16.54 -52.48
N LYS A 147 21.32 -16.27 -53.79
CA LYS A 147 20.71 -15.08 -54.40
C LYS A 147 19.20 -15.05 -54.14
N ALA A 148 18.68 -13.87 -53.78
CA ALA A 148 17.26 -13.64 -53.52
C ALA A 148 16.40 -13.88 -54.77
N ALA A 149 15.28 -14.59 -54.58
CA ALA A 149 14.25 -14.74 -55.61
C ALA A 149 13.49 -13.43 -55.84
N LYS A 150 13.07 -13.19 -57.08
CA LYS A 150 12.32 -12.01 -57.53
C LYS A 150 10.97 -11.90 -56.80
N VAL A 151 10.74 -10.74 -56.20
CA VAL A 151 9.47 -10.30 -55.61
C VAL A 151 8.49 -9.96 -56.73
N ILE A 152 7.33 -10.63 -56.75
CA ILE A 152 6.17 -10.29 -57.57
C ILE A 152 5.41 -9.17 -56.85
N LYS A 153 5.23 -8.03 -57.53
CA LYS A 153 4.39 -6.92 -57.08
C LYS A 153 2.93 -7.28 -57.32
N SER A 154 2.10 -7.25 -56.29
CA SER A 154 0.65 -7.21 -56.40
C SER A 154 0.16 -5.79 -56.09
N GLU A 155 -0.42 -5.14 -57.09
CA GLU A 155 -1.16 -3.88 -56.98
C GLU A 155 -2.58 -4.14 -56.45
N GLY A 156 -3.15 -3.16 -55.75
CA GLY A 156 -4.53 -3.13 -55.26
C GLY A 156 -4.59 -3.11 -53.73
N ASN A 157 -5.35 -2.24 -53.06
CA ASN A 157 -6.52 -1.48 -53.46
C ASN A 157 -6.65 -0.26 -52.51
N VAL A 158 -7.07 0.89 -53.03
CA VAL A 158 -7.27 2.13 -52.28
C VAL A 158 -8.66 2.10 -51.66
N ILE A 159 -8.75 2.16 -50.32
CA ILE A 159 -10.00 2.44 -49.62
C ILE A 159 -9.89 3.82 -48.98
N THR A 160 -10.61 4.76 -49.58
CA THR A 160 -10.86 6.12 -49.09
C THR A 160 -11.89 6.04 -47.96
N THR A 161 -11.46 6.31 -46.72
CA THR A 161 -12.39 6.46 -45.59
C THR A 161 -12.63 7.94 -45.34
N GLN A 162 -13.87 8.36 -45.55
CA GLN A 162 -14.36 9.73 -45.35
C GLN A 162 -14.35 10.09 -43.85
N ALA A 163 -13.93 11.33 -43.56
CA ALA A 163 -13.96 11.92 -42.23
C ALA A 163 -15.39 12.39 -41.90
N GLN A 164 -15.97 11.86 -40.82
CA GLN A 164 -17.15 12.42 -40.19
C GLN A 164 -16.73 13.49 -39.16
N GLN A 165 -17.12 14.73 -39.42
CA GLN A 165 -17.09 15.82 -38.45
C GLN A 165 -18.28 15.66 -37.50
N VAL A 166 -18.01 15.54 -36.20
CA VAL A 166 -19.02 15.56 -35.15
C VAL A 166 -18.76 16.79 -34.29
N THR A 167 -19.68 17.76 -34.35
CA THR A 167 -19.74 18.91 -33.43
C THR A 167 -20.26 18.45 -32.07
N PRO A 168 -19.59 18.77 -30.95
CA PRO A 168 -20.17 18.53 -29.63
C PRO A 168 -21.13 19.67 -29.25
N ALA A 169 -22.38 19.32 -28.98
CA ALA A 169 -23.35 20.16 -28.30
C ALA A 169 -23.01 20.22 -26.80
N LEU A 170 -22.95 21.42 -26.25
CA LEU A 170 -22.73 21.68 -24.84
C LEU A 170 -24.06 21.46 -24.09
N GLU A 171 -24.19 20.38 -23.34
CA GLU A 171 -25.26 20.21 -22.35
C GLU A 171 -24.75 20.63 -20.96
N ILE A 172 -25.29 21.74 -20.46
CA ILE A 172 -25.09 22.24 -19.11
C ILE A 172 -26.06 21.48 -18.20
N GLY A 173 -25.65 20.28 -17.77
CA GLY A 173 -26.35 19.47 -16.77
C GLY A 173 -25.78 19.74 -15.38
N SER A 174 -26.53 20.47 -14.56
CA SER A 174 -26.23 20.71 -13.15
C SER A 174 -26.40 19.42 -12.33
N ASN A 175 -25.32 18.68 -12.14
CA ASN A 175 -25.16 17.76 -11.01
C ASN A 175 -23.70 17.86 -10.57
N THR A 176 -23.47 18.67 -9.54
CA THR A 176 -22.15 18.93 -8.95
C THR A 176 -21.64 17.65 -8.29
N SER A 177 -21.10 16.72 -9.08
CA SER A 177 -20.27 15.64 -8.59
C SER A 177 -19.05 16.28 -7.92
N MET A 178 -18.87 16.03 -6.62
CA MET A 178 -17.72 16.55 -5.87
C MET A 178 -16.42 16.29 -6.63
N ASN A 179 -15.62 17.34 -6.79
CA ASN A 179 -14.30 17.26 -7.41
C ASN A 179 -13.42 16.28 -6.59
N LEU A 180 -12.60 15.49 -7.28
CA LEU A 180 -11.74 14.44 -6.73
C LEU A 180 -10.90 14.94 -5.54
N ASP A 181 -10.49 16.21 -5.61
CA ASP A 181 -9.70 16.89 -4.58
C ASP A 181 -10.50 17.15 -3.29
N GLN A 182 -11.80 17.48 -3.42
CA GLN A 182 -12.69 17.61 -2.26
C GLN A 182 -12.96 16.26 -1.59
N GLN A 183 -13.00 15.18 -2.38
CA GLN A 183 -13.15 13.82 -1.85
C GLN A 183 -11.88 13.37 -1.11
N ALA A 184 -10.69 13.69 -1.65
CA ALA A 184 -9.41 13.43 -0.98
C ALA A 184 -9.28 14.22 0.33
N LEU A 185 -9.70 15.49 0.33
CA LEU A 185 -9.76 16.33 1.54
C LEU A 185 -10.74 15.81 2.58
N GLN A 186 -11.89 15.26 2.18
CA GLN A 186 -12.82 14.59 3.12
C GLN A 186 -12.21 13.29 3.70
N MET A 187 -11.50 12.50 2.89
CA MET A 187 -10.81 11.31 3.37
C MET A 187 -9.69 11.68 4.35
N ALA A 188 -8.92 12.74 4.08
CA ALA A 188 -7.86 13.21 4.98
C ALA A 188 -8.42 13.86 6.27
N LYS A 189 -9.47 14.68 6.17
CA LYS A 189 -10.11 15.33 7.33
C LYS A 189 -10.89 14.37 8.20
N SER A 190 -11.47 13.33 7.63
CA SER A 190 -12.27 12.40 8.42
C SER A 190 -11.44 11.68 9.46
N GLY A 191 -10.10 11.58 9.32
CA GLY A 191 -9.15 11.17 10.39
C GLY A 191 -9.45 9.82 11.06
N THR A 192 -10.51 9.17 10.59
CA THR A 192 -11.09 7.95 11.05
C THR A 192 -10.71 7.01 9.95
N ILE A 193 -9.53 6.44 10.11
CA ILE A 193 -9.29 5.08 9.66
C ILE A 193 -10.41 4.27 10.32
N GLN A 194 -11.60 4.24 9.70
CA GLN A 194 -12.50 3.14 9.90
C GLN A 194 -11.71 1.98 9.34
N SER A 195 -11.04 1.27 10.24
CA SER A 195 -10.51 -0.06 10.00
C SER A 195 -11.51 -0.75 9.09
N PRO A 196 -11.06 -1.35 7.97
CA PRO A 196 -11.96 -2.00 7.03
C PRO A 196 -12.93 -2.83 7.85
N LYS A 197 -14.23 -2.54 7.67
CA LYS A 197 -15.31 -3.37 8.22
C LYS A 197 -15.18 -4.69 7.48
N VAL A 198 -14.24 -5.53 7.93
CA VAL A 198 -14.07 -6.90 7.50
C VAL A 198 -15.42 -7.52 7.78
N SER A 199 -16.13 -7.79 6.70
CA SER A 199 -17.35 -8.59 6.69
C SER A 199 -17.07 -9.86 7.48
N ALA A 200 -17.56 -9.89 8.73
CA ALA A 200 -17.83 -11.06 9.56
C ALA A 200 -16.94 -12.29 9.27
N VAL A 201 -15.62 -12.11 9.32
CA VAL A 201 -14.78 -13.20 9.81
C VAL A 201 -14.98 -13.13 11.31
N GLU A 202 -15.63 -14.15 11.86
CA GLU A 202 -15.90 -14.34 13.29
C GLU A 202 -14.74 -13.76 14.11
N SER A 203 -14.91 -12.51 14.54
CA SER A 203 -13.89 -11.79 15.28
C SER A 203 -13.91 -12.44 16.64
N SER A 204 -13.07 -13.45 16.82
CA SER A 204 -12.75 -13.98 18.13
C SER A 204 -12.41 -12.75 18.98
N ASN A 205 -13.27 -12.44 19.96
CA ASN A 205 -13.24 -11.21 20.77
C ASN A 205 -12.09 -11.24 21.77
N LEU A 206 -10.91 -11.56 21.26
CA LEU A 206 -9.74 -11.93 22.01
C LEU A 206 -8.57 -11.24 21.33
N ASP A 207 -8.31 -10.01 21.76
CA ASP A 207 -7.07 -9.34 21.40
C ASP A 207 -5.97 -9.93 22.29
N LYS A 208 -4.88 -10.39 21.68
CA LYS A 208 -3.69 -10.82 22.41
C LYS A 208 -2.66 -9.71 22.40
N THR A 209 -2.01 -9.50 23.53
CA THR A 209 -0.84 -8.62 23.62
C THR A 209 0.41 -9.38 23.16
N SER A 210 1.49 -8.65 22.81
CA SER A 210 2.81 -9.24 22.48
C SER A 210 3.33 -10.21 23.55
N ASP A 211 2.94 -9.98 24.80
CA ASP A 211 3.38 -10.77 25.96
C ASP A 211 2.56 -12.05 26.14
N GLY A 212 1.59 -12.31 25.26
CA GLY A 212 0.67 -13.44 25.32
C GLY A 212 -0.55 -13.21 26.23
N ASP A 213 -0.66 -12.03 26.85
CA ASP A 213 -1.82 -11.64 27.66
C ASP A 213 -3.08 -11.56 26.81
N VAL A 214 -4.20 -11.99 27.40
CA VAL A 214 -5.51 -12.01 26.78
C VAL A 214 -6.31 -10.78 27.24
N ILE A 215 -6.79 -9.99 26.29
CA ILE A 215 -7.68 -8.86 26.55
C ILE A 215 -9.11 -9.30 26.27
N HIS A 216 -9.92 -9.38 27.33
CA HIS A 216 -11.35 -9.63 27.24
C HIS A 216 -12.13 -8.31 27.25
N ILE A 217 -13.04 -8.13 26.30
CA ILE A 217 -13.95 -6.99 26.26
C ILE A 217 -15.32 -7.45 26.77
N VAL A 218 -15.79 -6.82 27.85
CA VAL A 218 -17.08 -7.12 28.48
C VAL A 218 -18.21 -6.79 27.52
N LYS A 219 -19.11 -7.75 27.29
CA LYS A 219 -20.24 -7.58 26.36
C LYS A 219 -21.60 -7.51 27.04
N ARG A 220 -21.73 -8.07 28.25
CA ARG A 220 -22.98 -8.10 29.01
C ARG A 220 -22.77 -7.34 30.31
N SER A 221 -23.69 -6.43 30.63
CA SER A 221 -23.66 -5.59 31.83
C SER A 221 -23.79 -6.35 33.15
N ASN A 222 -24.22 -7.62 33.12
CA ASN A 222 -24.30 -8.48 34.29
C ASN A 222 -23.07 -9.39 34.49
N GLN A 223 -22.08 -9.31 33.60
CA GLN A 223 -20.89 -10.15 33.67
C GLN A 223 -20.02 -9.75 34.86
N THR A 224 -19.51 -10.72 35.61
CA THR A 224 -18.65 -10.47 36.78
C THR A 224 -17.22 -10.92 36.52
N MET A 225 -16.26 -10.43 37.32
CA MET A 225 -14.87 -10.85 37.21
C MET A 225 -14.70 -12.35 37.49
N LYS A 226 -15.55 -12.93 38.36
CA LYS A 226 -15.55 -14.37 38.65
C LYS A 226 -15.78 -15.20 37.38
N GLU A 227 -16.82 -14.88 36.63
CA GLU A 227 -17.16 -15.58 35.38
C GLU A 227 -16.04 -15.48 34.34
N VAL A 228 -15.43 -14.30 34.21
CA VAL A 228 -14.31 -14.07 33.29
C VAL A 228 -13.11 -14.94 33.68
N VAL A 229 -12.72 -14.90 34.96
CA VAL A 229 -11.57 -15.67 35.47
C VAL A 229 -11.82 -17.18 35.36
N GLU A 230 -13.00 -17.64 35.75
CA GLU A 230 -13.40 -19.04 35.65
C GLU A 230 -13.35 -19.54 34.21
N TRP A 231 -13.83 -18.74 33.24
CA TRP A 231 -13.79 -19.12 31.84
C TRP A 231 -12.37 -19.25 31.27
N TYR A 232 -11.50 -18.28 31.54
CA TYR A 232 -10.16 -18.25 30.92
C TYR A 232 -9.12 -19.09 31.68
N ILE A 233 -9.20 -19.15 33.00
CA ILE A 233 -8.19 -19.77 33.88
C ILE A 233 -8.68 -21.12 34.43
N GLY A 234 -10.00 -21.29 34.59
CA GLY A 234 -10.59 -22.49 35.20
C GLY A 234 -10.28 -22.66 36.69
N SER A 235 -9.77 -21.63 37.36
CA SER A 235 -9.49 -21.61 38.80
C SER A 235 -9.70 -20.21 39.37
N MET A 236 -10.25 -20.16 40.59
CA MET A 236 -10.52 -18.92 41.32
C MET A 236 -9.36 -18.43 42.19
N GLU A 237 -8.27 -19.21 42.31
CA GLU A 237 -7.13 -18.91 43.19
C GLU A 237 -6.49 -17.55 42.88
N ASN A 238 -6.43 -17.16 41.61
CA ASN A 238 -5.80 -15.90 41.17
C ASN A 238 -6.83 -14.79 40.89
N ALA A 239 -8.10 -14.99 41.21
CA ALA A 239 -9.17 -14.07 40.81
C ALA A 239 -9.06 -12.70 41.48
N GLU A 240 -8.70 -12.66 42.77
CA GLU A 240 -8.52 -11.40 43.51
C GLU A 240 -7.33 -10.58 43.00
N GLU A 241 -6.23 -11.25 42.64
CA GLU A 241 -5.05 -10.58 42.10
C GLU A 241 -5.35 -9.95 40.73
N ILE A 242 -6.06 -10.68 39.86
CA ILE A 242 -6.49 -10.19 38.55
C ILE A 242 -7.49 -9.05 38.71
N ALA A 243 -8.44 -9.17 39.64
CA ALA A 243 -9.42 -8.12 39.94
C ALA A 243 -8.73 -6.83 40.42
N LYS A 244 -7.74 -6.95 41.32
CA LYS A 244 -6.93 -5.85 41.82
C LYS A 244 -6.12 -5.19 40.71
N LYS A 245 -5.48 -5.97 39.83
CA LYS A 245 -4.71 -5.46 38.68
C LYS A 245 -5.59 -4.69 37.69
N ASN A 246 -6.85 -5.08 37.55
CA ASN A 246 -7.83 -4.43 36.67
C ASN A 246 -8.65 -3.33 37.36
N GLY A 247 -8.42 -3.06 38.65
CA GLY A 247 -9.14 -2.05 39.42
C GLY A 247 -10.65 -2.31 39.50
N VAL A 248 -11.05 -3.56 39.73
CA VAL A 248 -12.46 -3.98 39.84
C VAL A 248 -12.66 -4.89 41.04
N ALA A 249 -13.83 -4.79 41.66
CA ALA A 249 -14.25 -5.71 42.70
C ALA A 249 -14.72 -7.03 42.06
N LEU A 250 -14.48 -8.13 42.77
CA LEU A 250 -14.68 -9.49 42.25
C LEU A 250 -16.15 -9.79 41.92
N ASP A 251 -17.06 -9.34 42.78
CA ASP A 251 -18.52 -9.60 42.72
C ASP A 251 -19.33 -8.46 42.09
N THR A 252 -18.68 -7.41 41.60
CA THR A 252 -19.38 -6.26 41.03
C THR A 252 -19.60 -6.46 39.52
N PRO A 253 -20.83 -6.23 39.02
CA PRO A 253 -21.10 -6.27 37.58
C PRO A 253 -20.18 -5.30 36.82
N LEU A 254 -19.61 -5.80 35.72
CA LEU A 254 -18.67 -5.05 34.91
C LEU A 254 -19.41 -4.21 33.87
N PRO A 255 -19.00 -2.95 33.64
CA PRO A 255 -19.62 -2.12 32.60
C PRO A 255 -19.27 -2.66 31.21
N GLU A 256 -20.25 -2.64 30.30
CA GLU A 256 -20.08 -3.05 28.91
C GLU A 256 -18.98 -2.24 28.21
N GLY A 257 -18.19 -2.91 27.38
CA GLY A 257 -17.03 -2.33 26.70
C GLY A 257 -15.77 -2.23 27.55
N LYS A 258 -15.82 -2.52 28.86
CA LYS A 258 -14.61 -2.53 29.71
C LYS A 258 -13.64 -3.61 29.23
N LYS A 259 -12.36 -3.25 29.14
CA LYS A 259 -11.26 -4.15 28.81
C LYS A 259 -10.70 -4.75 30.09
N ILE A 260 -10.57 -6.07 30.12
CA ILE A 260 -9.99 -6.85 31.22
C ILE A 260 -8.77 -7.57 30.70
N LEU A 261 -7.64 -7.34 31.35
CA LEU A 261 -6.37 -7.98 31.01
C LEU A 261 -6.17 -9.21 31.88
N ILE A 262 -5.98 -10.36 31.22
CA ILE A 262 -5.75 -11.66 31.84
C ILE A 262 -4.34 -12.11 31.49
N PRO A 263 -3.46 -12.32 32.48
CA PRO A 263 -2.08 -12.73 32.24
C PRO A 263 -2.00 -14.04 31.44
N GLY A 264 -1.26 -14.03 30.33
CA GLY A 264 -1.17 -15.16 29.39
C GLY A 264 -0.69 -16.46 30.04
N LEU A 265 0.17 -16.34 31.06
CA LEU A 265 0.70 -17.47 31.84
C LEU A 265 -0.38 -18.26 32.59
N LEU A 266 -1.53 -17.64 32.89
CA LEU A 266 -2.63 -18.25 33.63
C LEU A 266 -3.74 -18.77 32.71
N VAL A 267 -3.74 -18.37 31.43
CA VAL A 267 -4.83 -18.70 30.50
C VAL A 267 -4.76 -20.17 30.08
N LYS A 268 -5.82 -20.92 30.39
CA LYS A 268 -6.02 -22.30 29.90
C LYS A 268 -6.88 -22.34 28.65
N GLN A 269 -7.88 -21.46 28.55
CA GLN A 269 -8.80 -21.37 27.40
C GLN A 269 -8.54 -20.11 26.60
N SER A 270 -7.92 -20.24 25.43
CA SER A 270 -7.72 -19.11 24.52
C SER A 270 -8.94 -18.79 23.64
N LYS A 271 -10.09 -19.44 23.89
CA LYS A 271 -11.32 -19.21 23.12
C LYS A 271 -12.11 -18.08 23.78
N ALA A 272 -12.69 -17.21 22.95
CA ALA A 272 -13.57 -16.15 23.43
C ALA A 272 -14.74 -16.75 24.21
N MET A 273 -15.09 -16.11 25.32
CA MET A 273 -16.24 -16.50 26.13
C MET A 273 -17.55 -16.42 25.31
N PRO A 274 -18.41 -17.45 25.36
CA PRO A 274 -19.71 -17.42 24.69
C PRO A 274 -20.59 -16.31 25.27
N GLN A 275 -21.46 -15.78 24.40
CA GLN A 275 -22.40 -14.70 24.72
C GLN A 275 -23.72 -15.22 25.26
#